data_AF-A0AAJ1X762-F1
#
_entry.id   AF-A0AAJ1X762-F1
#
_cell.length_a   1.000
_cell.length_b   1.000
_cell.length_c   1.000
_cell.angle_alpha   90.00
_cell.angle_beta   90.00
_cell.angle_gamma   90.00
#
_symmetry.space_group_name_H-M   'P 1'
#
loop_
_entity.id
_entity.type
_entity.pdbx_description
1 polymer ?
#
loop_
_entity_poly.entity_id
_entity_poly.type
_entity_poly.pdbx_seq_one_letter_code
_entity_poly.pdbx_strand_id
1 'polypeptide(L)'
;MKKLVLGLAGASALSGCLAIPPQGISPEMRVDYLTAVASIGCVMRDESDYQPVELQAGLTREQAVQLTQYYLANGKAVKLQGGGAKFVTEGCV
;
A
#
# COMPACT_ATOMS: atom_id res chain seq x y z
N MET A 1 -14.56 53.86 6.19
CA MET A 1 -13.69 53.02 7.04
C MET A 1 -13.63 51.64 6.37
N LYS A 2 -12.52 51.32 5.70
CA LYS A 2 -11.51 50.31 6.11
C LYS A 2 -12.11 48.88 6.15
N LYS A 3 -11.90 48.08 5.08
CA LYS A 3 -10.91 46.96 4.97
C LYS A 3 -11.42 45.70 5.73
N LEU A 4 -11.42 44.43 5.31
CA LEU A 4 -10.55 43.55 4.51
C LEU A 4 -11.36 42.22 4.36
N VAL A 5 -11.48 41.60 3.18
CA VAL A 5 -10.64 40.47 2.68
C VAL A 5 -10.86 39.11 3.41
N LEU A 6 -11.45 38.19 2.64
CA LEU A 6 -10.97 36.83 2.32
C LEU A 6 -10.62 35.83 3.46
N GLY A 7 -11.31 34.69 3.43
CA GLY A 7 -10.67 33.36 3.46
C GLY A 7 -10.49 32.67 4.82
N LEU A 8 -11.09 31.49 4.94
CA LEU A 8 -10.54 30.33 5.67
C LEU A 8 -11.38 29.08 5.30
N ALA A 9 -11.16 28.47 4.12
CA ALA A 9 -10.33 27.27 4.01
C ALA A 9 -9.72 26.77 5.34
N GLY A 10 -10.26 25.69 5.88
CA GLY A 10 -9.68 24.96 7.01
C GLY A 10 -10.66 23.89 7.49
N ALA A 11 -10.35 22.60 7.57
CA ALA A 11 -9.08 21.93 7.40
C ALA A 11 -9.38 20.48 6.99
N SER A 12 -8.98 20.09 5.78
CA SER A 12 -8.73 18.68 5.47
C SER A 12 -7.44 18.29 6.19
N ALA A 13 -7.57 17.98 7.48
CA ALA A 13 -6.55 17.29 8.24
C ALA A 13 -6.45 15.83 7.72
N LEU A 14 -5.94 15.65 6.51
CA LEU A 14 -5.21 14.44 6.18
C LEU A 14 -3.86 14.58 6.88
N SER A 15 -3.89 14.42 8.21
CA SER A 15 -2.71 14.07 8.97
C SER A 15 -2.07 12.93 8.20
N GLY A 16 -0.90 13.18 7.62
CA GLY A 16 -0.08 12.13 7.07
C GLY A 16 0.16 11.16 8.21
N CYS A 17 -0.60 10.07 8.23
CA CYS A 17 -0.22 8.92 9.02
C CYS A 17 1.18 8.61 8.54
N LEU A 18 2.17 8.85 9.41
CA LEU A 18 3.41 8.08 9.40
C LEU A 18 2.96 6.67 9.04
N ALA A 19 3.36 6.18 7.87
CA ALA A 19 2.81 4.94 7.37
C ALA A 19 3.34 3.84 8.27
N ILE A 20 2.54 3.54 9.30
CA ILE A 20 2.82 2.54 10.31
C ILE A 20 2.43 1.22 9.66
N PRO A 21 3.29 0.20 9.70
CA PRO A 21 2.93 -1.10 9.18
C PRO A 21 1.66 -1.63 9.86
N PRO A 22 0.79 -2.34 9.15
CA PRO A 22 -0.47 -2.82 9.71
C PRO A 22 -0.25 -3.66 10.96
N GLN A 23 -1.20 -3.59 11.90
CA GLN A 23 -1.12 -4.35 13.14
C GLN A 23 -1.17 -5.86 12.86
N GLY A 24 -0.47 -6.64 13.68
CA GLY A 24 -0.43 -8.10 13.52
C GLY A 24 0.36 -8.60 12.32
N ILE A 25 1.20 -7.74 11.70
CA ILE A 25 2.13 -8.11 10.63
C ILE A 25 3.56 -7.88 11.12
N SER A 26 4.36 -8.95 11.15
CA SER A 26 5.77 -8.90 11.56
C SER A 26 6.67 -8.37 10.43
N PRO A 27 7.90 -7.97 10.74
CA PRO A 27 8.90 -7.67 9.71
C PRO A 27 9.16 -8.84 8.76
N GLU A 28 9.27 -10.09 9.23
CA GLU A 28 9.43 -11.26 8.35
C GLU A 28 8.26 -11.39 7.37
N MET A 29 7.01 -11.31 7.85
CA MET A 29 5.82 -11.40 6.98
C MET A 29 5.84 -10.36 5.85
N ARG A 30 6.39 -9.16 6.10
CA ARG A 30 6.54 -8.13 5.07
C ARG A 30 7.57 -8.51 4.01
N VAL A 31 8.67 -9.14 4.41
CA VAL A 31 9.71 -9.63 3.50
C VAL A 31 9.17 -10.80 2.68
N ASP A 32 8.48 -11.74 3.31
CA ASP A 32 7.85 -12.88 2.65
C ASP A 32 6.79 -12.42 1.64
N TYR A 33 5.98 -11.43 2.03
CA TYR A 33 5.03 -10.79 1.13
C TYR A 33 5.70 -10.17 -0.10
N LEU A 34 6.75 -9.37 0.06
CA LEU A 34 7.45 -8.77 -1.07
C LEU A 34 8.12 -9.82 -1.98
N THR A 35 8.67 -10.88 -1.37
CA THR A 35 9.25 -12.02 -2.09
C THR A 35 8.19 -12.75 -2.92
N ALA A 36 7.02 -12.99 -2.34
CA ALA A 36 5.90 -13.62 -3.03
C ALA A 36 5.29 -12.72 -4.13
N VAL A 37 5.23 -11.41 -3.91
CA VAL A 37 4.84 -10.45 -4.95
C VAL A 37 5.84 -10.46 -6.11
N ALA A 38 7.13 -10.56 -5.83
CA ALA A 38 8.15 -10.67 -6.87
C ALA A 38 8.04 -11.98 -7.67
N SER A 39 7.65 -13.09 -7.01
CA SER A 39 7.51 -14.39 -7.68
C SER A 39 6.39 -14.45 -8.71
N ILE A 40 5.40 -13.56 -8.61
CA ILE A 40 4.29 -13.43 -9.58
C ILE A 40 4.48 -12.28 -10.59
N GLY A 41 5.65 -11.64 -10.61
CA GLY A 41 5.93 -10.55 -11.56
C GLY A 41 5.54 -9.15 -11.08
N CYS A 42 5.48 -8.94 -9.77
CA CYS A 42 5.40 -7.62 -9.12
C CYS A 42 4.12 -6.81 -9.35
N VAL A 43 3.08 -7.46 -9.86
CA VAL A 43 1.78 -6.85 -10.10
C VAL A 43 0.74 -7.63 -9.31
N MET A 44 -0.05 -6.90 -8.51
CA MET A 44 -1.22 -7.43 -7.81
C MET A 44 -2.46 -6.69 -8.29
N ARG A 45 -3.24 -7.31 -9.17
CA ARG A 45 -4.41 -6.68 -9.80
C ARG A 45 -5.72 -7.32 -9.39
N ASP A 46 -5.82 -8.63 -9.52
CA ASP A 46 -7.04 -9.37 -9.27
C ASP A 46 -6.85 -10.46 -8.22
N GLU A 47 -7.94 -11.11 -7.83
CA GLU A 47 -7.91 -12.11 -6.77
C GLU A 47 -6.94 -13.28 -7.05
N SER A 48 -6.72 -13.60 -8.32
CA SER A 48 -5.81 -14.68 -8.71
C SER A 48 -4.34 -14.33 -8.47
N ASP A 49 -4.00 -13.04 -8.39
CA ASP A 49 -2.67 -12.57 -7.98
C ASP A 49 -2.52 -12.59 -6.44
N TYR A 50 -3.60 -12.29 -5.71
CA TYR A 50 -3.58 -12.23 -4.24
C TYR A 50 -3.41 -13.61 -3.61
N GLN A 51 -4.12 -14.61 -4.12
CA GLN A 51 -4.16 -15.95 -3.54
C GLN A 51 -2.78 -16.64 -3.44
N PRO A 52 -1.90 -16.65 -4.46
CA PRO A 52 -0.57 -17.23 -4.33
C PRO A 52 0.33 -16.42 -3.39
N VAL A 53 0.17 -15.09 -3.31
CA VAL A 53 0.94 -14.24 -2.40
C VAL A 53 0.56 -14.50 -0.94
N GLU A 54 -0.74 -14.60 -0.67
CA GLU A 54 -1.28 -14.94 0.65
C GLU A 54 -0.76 -16.28 1.16
N LEU A 55 -0.79 -17.30 0.29
CA LEU A 55 -0.33 -18.65 0.64
C LEU A 55 1.18 -18.67 0.93
N GLN A 56 2.00 -18.02 0.09
CA GLN A 56 3.46 -18.00 0.25
C GLN A 56 3.90 -17.19 1.48
N ALA A 57 3.20 -16.09 1.80
CA ALA A 57 3.55 -15.21 2.91
C ALA A 57 2.83 -15.57 4.23
N GLY A 58 1.95 -16.57 4.22
CA GLY A 58 1.17 -16.96 5.39
C GLY A 58 0.20 -15.87 5.88
N LEU A 59 -0.37 -15.10 4.96
CA LEU A 59 -1.22 -13.94 5.25
C LEU A 59 -2.70 -14.22 5.00
N THR A 60 -3.57 -13.56 5.76
CA THR A 60 -4.98 -13.44 5.37
C THR A 60 -5.17 -12.44 4.23
N ARG A 61 -6.32 -12.51 3.55
CA ARG A 61 -6.71 -11.55 2.53
C ARG A 61 -6.68 -10.11 3.03
N GLU A 62 -7.17 -9.87 4.24
CA GLU A 62 -7.18 -8.53 4.85
C GLU A 62 -5.76 -8.02 5.08
N GLN A 63 -4.86 -8.87 5.57
CA GLN A 63 -3.46 -8.50 5.80
C GLN A 63 -2.73 -8.21 4.49
N ALA A 64 -2.93 -9.02 3.46
CA ALA A 64 -2.35 -8.80 2.14
C ALA A 64 -2.84 -7.46 1.53
N VAL A 65 -4.13 -7.17 1.61
CA VAL A 65 -4.70 -5.89 1.16
C VAL A 65 -4.13 -4.72 1.98
N GLN A 66 -4.05 -4.85 3.30
CA GLN A 66 -3.48 -3.81 4.17
C GLN A 66 -2.00 -3.55 3.84
N LEU A 67 -1.22 -4.59 3.53
CA LEU A 67 0.16 -4.42 3.05
C LEU A 67 0.22 -3.74 1.70
N THR A 68 -0.60 -4.12 0.73
CA THR A 68 -0.67 -3.44 -0.56
C THR A 68 -0.92 -1.94 -0.37
N GLN A 69 -1.91 -1.57 0.46
CA GLN A 69 -2.22 -0.17 0.75
C GLN A 69 -1.09 0.54 1.49
N TYR A 70 -0.44 -0.15 2.43
CA TYR A 70 0.74 0.37 3.12
C TYR A 70 1.86 0.69 2.14
N TYR A 71 2.18 -0.21 1.21
CA TYR A 71 3.25 0.04 0.23
C TYR A 71 2.87 1.12 -0.80
N LEU A 72 1.60 1.20 -1.19
CA LEU A 72 1.08 2.32 -1.98
C LEU A 72 1.26 3.66 -1.24
N ALA A 73 0.90 3.73 0.04
CA ALA A 73 1.03 4.94 0.86
C ALA A 73 2.49 5.36 1.08
N ASN A 74 3.43 4.41 1.09
CA ASN A 74 4.87 4.65 1.24
C ASN A 74 5.60 4.92 -0.10
N GLY A 75 4.89 4.99 -1.23
CA GLY A 75 5.52 5.16 -2.54
C GLY A 75 6.40 3.97 -2.97
N LYS A 76 6.16 2.79 -2.37
CA LYS A 76 6.83 1.52 -2.70
C LYS A 76 5.99 0.64 -3.64
N ALA A 77 4.81 1.11 -4.00
CA ALA A 77 3.99 0.61 -5.09
C ALA A 77 3.27 1.78 -5.77
N VAL A 78 2.83 1.56 -7.01
CA VAL A 78 2.05 2.52 -7.80
C VAL A 78 0.70 1.91 -8.14
N LYS A 79 -0.38 2.70 -8.04
CA LYS A 79 -1.71 2.25 -8.48
C LYS A 79 -1.72 2.09 -10.00
N LEU A 80 -2.31 1.01 -10.48
CA LEU A 80 -2.49 0.76 -11.90
C LEU A 80 -3.82 1.33 -12.41
N GLN A 81 -3.86 1.67 -13.70
CA GLN A 81 -5.11 2.02 -14.38
C GLN A 81 -6.06 0.81 -14.37
N GLY A 82 -7.27 1.01 -13.85
CA GLY A 82 -8.27 -0.05 -13.71
C GLY A 82 -8.14 -0.90 -12.43
N GLY A 83 -7.36 -0.45 -11.44
CA GLY A 83 -7.23 -1.11 -10.14
C GLY A 83 -5.95 -1.94 -10.00
N GLY A 84 -5.63 -2.30 -8.76
CA GLY A 84 -4.40 -3.02 -8.42
C GLY A 84 -3.20 -2.12 -8.15
N ALA A 85 -2.06 -2.77 -7.92
CA ALA A 85 -0.78 -2.13 -7.61
C ALA A 85 0.37 -2.82 -8.36
N LYS A 86 1.33 -2.02 -8.83
CA LYS A 86 2.65 -2.50 -9.25
C LYS A 86 3.68 -2.10 -8.22
N PHE A 87 4.45 -3.05 -7.73
CA PHE A 87 5.47 -2.82 -6.72
C PHE A 87 6.76 -2.28 -7.35
N VAL A 88 7.45 -1.41 -6.62
CA VAL A 88 8.73 -0.78 -7.00
C VAL A 88 9.77 -0.92 -5.88
N THR A 89 9.69 -2.01 -5.14
CA THR A 89 10.67 -2.41 -4.11
C THR A 89 11.83 -3.16 -4.74
N GLU A 90 12.90 -3.39 -3.95
CA GLU A 90 13.97 -4.31 -4.35
C GLU A 90 13.37 -5.69 -4.68
N GLY A 91 13.77 -6.27 -5.82
CA GLY A 91 13.15 -7.47 -6.42
C GLY A 91 12.04 -7.20 -7.44
N CYS A 92 11.55 -5.95 -7.52
CA CYS A 92 10.48 -5.53 -8.44
C CYS A 92 10.83 -4.33 -9.33
N VAL A 93 12.11 -3.96 -9.37
CA VAL A 93 12.67 -2.87 -10.19
C VAL A 93 13.64 -3.39 -11.23
#